data_AF-A0A0F9IQ00-F1
#
_entry.id   AF-A0A0F9IQ00-F1
#
_cell.length_a   1.000
_cell.length_b   1.000
_cell.length_c   1.000
_cell.angle_alpha   90.00
_cell.angle_beta   90.00
_cell.angle_gamma   90.00
#
_symmetry.space_group_name_H-M   'P 1'
#
loop_
_entity.id
_entity.type
_entity.pdbx_description
1 polymer ?
#
loop_
_entity_poly.entity_id
_entity_poly.type
_entity_poly.pdbx_seq_one_letter_code
_entity_poly.pdbx_strand_id
1 'polypeptide(L)'
;MKEVFVNAFPKSGVTWLMRLICDLLEAQHQDTPQMEPLTYGHQVKGGWVVKKTHYPYWQHSIPILKGKTVVVSQRDPRDVAVSAMFYRKTTDLEAAIDVMIQSDYAKWIGSWLTPVERLKVAQCVFTKYELLHSCPVQTLREIIKELTGEWLSDPRTEEALERQSFENMASQYKDGGHFMRKG
;
A
#
# COMPACT_ATOMS: atom_id res chain seq x y z
N MET A 1 0.05 17.14 13.79
CA MET A 1 0.39 15.81 13.24
C MET A 1 -0.42 15.61 11.96
N LYS A 2 0.24 15.32 10.84
CA LYS A 2 -0.37 15.07 9.54
C LYS A 2 -0.59 13.56 9.38
N GLU A 3 -1.75 13.15 8.87
CA GLU A 3 -2.11 11.74 8.71
C GLU A 3 -2.29 11.41 7.23
N VAL A 4 -1.73 10.28 6.80
CA VAL A 4 -1.92 9.73 5.45
C VAL A 4 -2.44 8.32 5.55
N PHE A 5 -3.52 8.03 4.84
CA PHE A 5 -4.02 6.65 4.70
C PHE A 5 -3.53 6.06 3.38
N VAL A 6 -2.91 4.90 3.40
CA VAL A 6 -2.63 4.10 2.22
C VAL A 6 -3.75 3.08 2.07
N ASN A 7 -4.65 3.30 1.11
CA ASN A 7 -5.81 2.45 0.89
C ASN A 7 -5.69 1.70 -0.43
N ALA A 8 -5.80 0.38 -0.39
CA ALA A 8 -5.80 -0.45 -1.59
C ALA A 8 -6.58 -1.73 -1.31
N PHE A 9 -7.06 -2.41 -2.34
CA PHE A 9 -7.61 -3.75 -2.18
C PHE A 9 -6.52 -4.70 -1.58
N PRO A 10 -6.87 -5.67 -0.72
CA PRO A 10 -5.91 -6.63 -0.18
C PRO A 10 -5.04 -7.26 -1.28
N LYS A 11 -3.75 -7.50 -0.99
CA LYS A 11 -2.78 -8.09 -1.94
C LYS A 11 -2.30 -7.18 -3.10
N SER A 12 -2.62 -5.89 -3.01
CA SER A 12 -2.24 -4.89 -4.02
C SER A 12 -0.98 -4.09 -3.69
N GLY A 13 -0.06 -4.69 -2.92
CA GLY A 13 1.20 -4.02 -2.54
C GLY A 13 1.09 -2.95 -1.45
N VAL A 14 -0.04 -2.82 -0.75
CA VAL A 14 -0.26 -1.74 0.23
C VAL A 14 0.80 -1.69 1.34
N THR A 15 1.27 -2.85 1.81
CA THR A 15 2.30 -2.92 2.85
C THR A 15 3.62 -2.35 2.34
N TRP A 16 4.00 -2.66 1.10
CA TRP A 16 5.23 -2.16 0.49
C TRP A 16 5.16 -0.64 0.28
N LEU A 17 4.06 -0.16 -0.31
CA LEU A 17 3.83 1.27 -0.52
C LEU A 17 3.81 2.05 0.80
N MET A 18 3.14 1.53 1.83
CA MET A 18 3.13 2.15 3.15
C MET A 18 4.55 2.30 3.72
N ARG A 19 5.36 1.24 3.66
CA ARG A 19 6.74 1.26 4.13
C ARG A 19 7.58 2.29 3.37
N LEU A 20 7.47 2.34 2.04
CA LEU A 20 8.15 3.34 1.22
C LEU A 20 7.74 4.77 1.62
N ILE A 21 6.45 5.04 1.82
CA ILE A 21 5.97 6.35 2.25
C ILE A 21 6.47 6.69 3.67
N CYS A 22 6.48 5.73 4.60
CA CYS A 22 7.07 5.92 5.92
C CYS A 22 8.54 6.30 5.84
N ASP A 23 9.29 5.64 4.95
CA ASP A 23 10.71 5.92 4.75
C ASP A 23 10.95 7.33 4.24
N LEU A 24 10.21 7.71 3.21
CA LEU A 24 10.39 8.97 2.52
C LEU A 24 9.89 10.18 3.33
N LEU A 25 8.88 9.98 4.19
CA LEU A 25 8.33 11.02 5.07
C LEU A 25 8.96 11.04 6.46
N GLU A 26 9.89 10.13 6.76
CA GLU A 26 10.43 9.90 8.11
C GLU A 26 9.30 9.77 9.15
N ALA A 27 8.25 9.05 8.77
CA ALA A 27 6.97 9.03 9.46
C ALA A 27 6.84 7.84 10.41
N GLN A 28 5.94 7.97 11.38
CA GLN A 28 5.47 6.82 12.14
C GLN A 28 4.51 6.02 11.27
N HIS A 29 4.72 4.70 11.19
CA HIS A 29 3.65 3.81 10.77
C HIS A 29 2.70 3.53 11.94
N GLN A 30 1.41 3.40 11.66
CA GLN A 30 0.44 2.88 12.60
C GLN A 30 -0.36 1.81 11.91
N ASP A 31 0.00 0.54 12.15
CA ASP A 31 -0.59 -0.58 11.43
C ASP A 31 -0.49 -1.91 12.18
N THR A 32 -1.65 -2.53 12.45
CA THR A 32 -1.90 -3.86 13.06
C THR A 32 -1.01 -4.30 14.24
N PRO A 33 -1.58 -4.77 15.38
CA PRO A 33 -0.85 -5.11 16.61
C PRO A 33 0.23 -6.22 16.51
N GLN A 34 0.57 -6.71 15.32
CA GLN A 34 1.56 -7.76 15.09
C GLN A 34 2.82 -7.32 14.34
N MET A 35 2.98 -6.05 13.95
CA MET A 35 4.26 -5.58 13.42
C MET A 35 5.04 -4.87 14.53
N GLU A 36 6.15 -5.51 14.94
CA GLU A 36 7.23 -4.85 15.68
C GLU A 36 7.51 -3.46 15.08
N PRO A 37 7.92 -2.46 15.86
CA PRO A 37 8.32 -1.17 15.33
C PRO A 37 9.43 -1.41 14.30
N LEU A 38 9.07 -1.36 13.02
CA LEU A 38 10.05 -1.52 11.96
C LEU A 38 11.05 -0.36 12.12
N THR A 39 12.31 -0.72 12.37
CA THR A 39 13.42 0.22 12.34
C THR A 39 13.61 0.62 10.89
N TYR A 40 12.96 1.70 10.48
CA TYR A 40 12.99 2.20 9.10
C TYR A 40 14.37 2.75 8.66
N GLY A 41 15.45 2.48 9.39
CA GLY A 41 16.80 2.96 9.07
C GLY A 41 17.04 4.44 9.38
N HIS A 42 16.00 5.23 9.63
CA HIS A 42 16.08 6.63 10.06
C HIS A 42 15.34 6.88 11.38
N GLN A 43 15.72 7.97 12.03
CA GLN A 43 14.92 8.54 13.11
C GLN A 43 13.61 9.10 12.52
N VAL A 44 12.49 8.81 13.17
CA VAL A 44 11.21 9.46 12.88
C VAL A 44 11.37 10.95 13.12
N LYS A 45 11.39 11.75 12.06
CA LYS A 45 11.52 13.20 12.07
C LYS A 45 10.51 13.78 11.10
N GLY A 46 9.27 13.74 11.52
CA GLY A 46 8.19 14.24 10.71
C GLY A 46 6.95 14.04 11.53
N GLY A 47 6.18 15.10 11.73
CA GLY A 47 4.89 14.99 12.41
C GLY A 47 3.86 14.20 11.59
N TRP A 48 4.27 13.22 10.79
CA TRP A 48 3.50 12.39 9.89
C TRP A 48 3.21 11.03 10.54
N VAL A 49 1.99 10.56 10.32
CA VAL A 49 1.55 9.19 10.63
C VAL A 49 0.96 8.58 9.37
N VAL A 50 1.46 7.40 8.98
CA VAL A 50 0.96 6.64 7.84
C VAL A 50 0.18 5.44 8.34
N LYS A 51 -1.04 5.26 7.84
CA LYS A 51 -1.99 4.20 8.24
C LYS A 51 -2.37 3.38 7.01
N LYS A 52 -2.41 2.05 7.10
CA LYS A 52 -2.98 1.22 6.03
C LYS A 52 -4.46 1.05 6.23
N THR A 53 -5.17 0.86 5.13
CA THR A 53 -6.51 0.30 5.18
C THR A 53 -6.86 -0.42 3.87
N HIS A 54 -7.99 -1.12 3.90
CA HIS A 54 -8.56 -1.87 2.78
C HIS A 54 -10.03 -1.48 2.51
N TYR A 55 -10.53 -0.36 3.05
CA TYR A 55 -11.95 -0.03 2.92
C TYR A 55 -12.42 0.10 1.45
N PRO A 56 -13.54 -0.54 1.06
CA PRO A 56 -14.10 -0.49 -0.29
C PRO A 56 -14.68 0.88 -0.66
N TYR A 57 -14.52 1.32 -1.91
CA TYR A 57 -14.92 2.67 -2.36
C TYR A 57 -16.44 2.86 -2.60
N TRP A 58 -17.27 1.80 -2.65
CA TRP A 58 -18.72 1.95 -2.88
C TRP A 58 -19.48 2.39 -1.63
N GLN A 59 -18.87 2.29 -0.44
CA GLN A 59 -19.45 2.92 0.73
C GLN A 59 -19.23 4.42 0.55
N HIS A 60 -20.22 5.09 -0.06
CA HIS A 60 -20.27 6.53 -0.40
C HIS A 60 -19.93 7.48 0.77
N SER A 61 -19.77 6.92 1.96
CA SER A 61 -18.98 7.44 3.05
C SER A 61 -18.22 6.28 3.68
N ILE A 62 -16.92 6.16 3.45
CA ILE A 62 -16.03 5.47 4.39
C ILE A 62 -15.76 6.50 5.48
N PRO A 63 -16.43 6.47 6.65
CA PRO A 63 -16.40 7.59 7.59
C PRO A 63 -14.98 7.90 8.07
N ILE A 64 -14.11 6.88 8.14
CA ILE A 64 -12.72 7.03 8.56
C ILE A 64 -11.84 7.80 7.55
N LEU A 65 -12.19 7.81 6.26
CA LEU A 65 -11.42 8.51 5.22
C LEU A 65 -11.99 9.89 4.90
N LYS A 66 -13.20 10.20 5.38
CA LYS A 66 -13.86 11.47 5.07
C LYS A 66 -12.99 12.65 5.54
N GLY A 67 -12.65 13.56 4.62
CA GLY A 67 -11.80 14.71 4.90
C GLY A 67 -10.35 14.38 5.27
N LYS A 68 -9.86 13.17 4.96
CA LYS A 68 -8.46 12.78 5.20
C LYS A 68 -7.60 12.87 3.94
N THR A 69 -6.29 12.80 4.09
CA THR A 69 -5.36 12.59 2.97
C THR A 69 -5.19 11.10 2.73
N VAL A 70 -5.38 10.66 1.48
CA VAL A 70 -5.38 9.24 1.11
C VAL A 70 -4.51 9.03 -0.12
N VAL A 71 -3.59 8.06 -0.04
CA VAL A 71 -2.93 7.46 -1.19
C VAL A 71 -3.72 6.20 -1.56
N VAL A 72 -4.30 6.22 -2.75
CA VAL A 72 -4.98 5.08 -3.36
C VAL A 72 -4.01 4.38 -4.30
N SER A 73 -3.79 3.08 -4.08
CA SER A 73 -3.11 2.23 -5.04
C SER A 73 -4.10 1.29 -5.70
N GLN A 74 -3.95 1.05 -7.01
CA GLN A 74 -4.60 0.00 -7.79
C GLN A 74 -3.60 -1.03 -8.31
N ARG A 75 -4.02 -2.26 -8.54
CA ARG A 75 -3.24 -3.36 -9.11
C ARG A 75 -4.13 -4.16 -10.05
N ASP A 76 -3.54 -4.74 -11.09
CA ASP A 76 -4.27 -5.63 -11.98
C ASP A 76 -5.01 -6.73 -11.17
N PRO A 77 -6.33 -6.89 -11.35
CA PRO A 77 -7.11 -7.84 -10.56
C PRO A 77 -6.70 -9.31 -10.78
N ARG A 78 -6.09 -9.65 -11.92
CA ARG A 78 -5.56 -11.00 -12.21
C ARG A 78 -4.36 -11.30 -11.32
N ASP A 79 -3.45 -10.34 -11.22
CA ASP A 79 -2.29 -10.38 -10.34
C ASP A 79 -2.67 -10.45 -8.86
N VAL A 80 -3.73 -9.72 -8.49
CA VAL A 80 -4.30 -9.76 -7.14
C VAL A 80 -4.84 -11.16 -6.84
N ALA A 81 -5.55 -11.80 -7.78
CA ALA A 81 -6.07 -13.16 -7.62
C ALA A 81 -4.93 -14.16 -7.39
N VAL A 82 -3.87 -14.11 -8.20
CA VAL A 82 -2.66 -14.95 -8.02
C VAL A 82 -2.00 -14.67 -6.67
N SER A 83 -1.87 -13.40 -6.27
CA SER A 83 -1.29 -13.06 -4.97
C SER A 83 -2.15 -13.54 -3.78
N ALA A 84 -3.47 -13.53 -3.93
CA ALA A 84 -4.41 -14.07 -2.94
C ALA A 84 -4.35 -15.60 -2.86
N MET A 85 -4.18 -16.28 -4.01
CA MET A 85 -3.97 -17.73 -4.10
C MET A 85 -2.75 -18.15 -3.24
N PHE A 86 -1.59 -17.53 -3.47
CA PHE A 86 -0.39 -17.78 -2.67
C PHE A 86 -0.56 -17.41 -1.19
N TYR A 87 -1.23 -16.29 -0.89
CA TYR A 87 -1.50 -15.89 0.49
C TYR A 87 -2.36 -16.92 1.25
N ARG A 88 -3.34 -17.51 0.57
CA ARG A 88 -4.23 -18.54 1.13
C ARG A 88 -3.63 -19.94 1.08
N LYS A 89 -2.43 -20.11 0.51
CA LYS A 89 -1.76 -21.41 0.31
C LYS A 89 -2.63 -22.42 -0.45
N THR A 90 -3.42 -21.95 -1.40
CA THR A 90 -4.11 -22.82 -2.36
C THR A 90 -3.29 -22.92 -3.64
N THR A 91 -3.35 -24.07 -4.32
CA THR A 91 -2.76 -24.28 -5.64
C THR A 91 -3.80 -24.21 -6.76
N ASP A 92 -5.07 -24.02 -6.40
CA ASP A 92 -6.19 -23.99 -7.33
C ASP A 92 -6.43 -22.53 -7.80
N LEU A 93 -5.93 -22.23 -8.99
CA LEU A 93 -6.07 -20.93 -9.62
C LEU A 93 -7.52 -20.64 -10.00
N GLU A 94 -8.27 -21.64 -10.50
CA GLU A 94 -9.67 -21.49 -10.88
C GLU A 94 -10.51 -21.13 -9.65
N ALA A 95 -10.33 -21.85 -8.54
CA ALA A 95 -11.00 -21.52 -7.28
C ALA A 95 -10.60 -20.12 -6.77
N ALA A 96 -9.34 -19.70 -6.93
CA ALA A 96 -8.91 -18.37 -6.53
C ALA A 96 -9.56 -17.27 -7.40
N ILE A 97 -9.67 -17.48 -8.71
CA ILE A 97 -10.37 -16.60 -9.63
C ILE A 97 -11.86 -16.57 -9.30
N ASP A 98 -12.50 -17.73 -9.11
CA ASP A 98 -13.92 -17.86 -8.78
C ASP A 98 -14.30 -17.07 -7.52
N VAL A 99 -13.47 -17.12 -6.48
CA VAL A 99 -13.72 -16.30 -5.28
C VAL A 99 -13.71 -14.81 -5.63
N MET A 100 -12.85 -14.36 -6.54
CA MET A 100 -12.76 -12.95 -6.94
C MET A 100 -13.95 -12.50 -7.80
N ILE A 101 -14.58 -13.40 -8.57
CA ILE A 101 -15.66 -13.05 -9.51
C ILE A 101 -17.08 -13.40 -9.03
N GLN A 102 -17.27 -14.41 -8.17
CA GLN A 102 -18.63 -14.89 -7.80
C GLN A 102 -19.11 -14.38 -6.43
N SER A 103 -18.25 -13.76 -5.62
CA SER A 103 -18.56 -13.42 -4.23
C SER A 103 -18.72 -11.91 -3.99
N ASP A 104 -18.93 -11.51 -2.73
CA ASP A 104 -18.84 -10.09 -2.33
C ASP A 104 -17.47 -9.46 -2.67
N TYR A 105 -16.45 -10.25 -2.97
CA TYR A 105 -15.19 -9.76 -3.54
C TYR A 105 -15.35 -9.13 -4.92
N ALA A 106 -16.29 -9.60 -5.75
CA ALA A 106 -16.54 -8.99 -7.06
C ALA A 106 -17.10 -7.58 -6.90
N LYS A 107 -18.01 -7.40 -5.91
CA LYS A 107 -18.41 -6.06 -5.48
C LYS A 107 -17.18 -5.30 -5.01
N TRP A 108 -16.35 -5.89 -4.13
CA TRP A 108 -15.05 -5.36 -3.63
C TRP A 108 -14.16 -4.75 -4.70
N ILE A 109 -13.76 -5.57 -5.64
CA ILE A 109 -12.95 -5.19 -6.76
C ILE A 109 -13.68 -4.14 -7.61
N GLY A 110 -14.98 -4.31 -7.84
CA GLY A 110 -15.81 -3.33 -8.55
C GLY A 110 -15.78 -1.92 -7.94
N SER A 111 -15.85 -1.78 -6.60
CA SER A 111 -15.63 -0.43 -6.01
C SER A 111 -14.24 0.07 -6.28
N TRP A 112 -13.26 -0.80 -6.21
CA TRP A 112 -11.87 -0.39 -6.25
C TRP A 112 -11.51 0.14 -7.63
N LEU A 113 -12.18 -0.36 -8.68
CA LEU A 113 -12.12 0.13 -10.05
C LEU A 113 -13.01 1.36 -10.30
N THR A 114 -13.81 1.79 -9.33
CA THR A 114 -14.65 2.99 -9.45
C THR A 114 -13.77 4.26 -9.39
N PRO A 115 -14.12 5.35 -10.11
CA PRO A 115 -13.35 6.58 -10.11
C PRO A 115 -13.13 7.13 -8.68
N VAL A 116 -11.87 7.42 -8.35
CA VAL A 116 -11.43 7.85 -7.01
C VAL A 116 -11.98 9.21 -6.61
N GLU A 117 -12.43 10.02 -7.57
CA GLU A 117 -13.04 11.34 -7.38
C GLU A 117 -14.35 11.25 -6.57
N ARG A 118 -14.95 10.06 -6.46
CA ARG A 118 -16.12 9.82 -5.62
C ARG A 118 -15.78 9.72 -4.13
N LEU A 119 -14.49 9.60 -3.77
CA LEU A 119 -14.05 9.58 -2.38
C LEU A 119 -14.16 11.00 -1.81
N LYS A 120 -14.96 11.15 -0.74
CA LYS A 120 -15.11 12.43 -0.01
C LYS A 120 -13.92 12.72 0.91
N VAL A 121 -12.71 12.67 0.37
CA VAL A 121 -11.43 12.86 1.05
C VAL A 121 -10.97 14.32 0.91
N ALA A 122 -10.08 14.80 1.79
CA ALA A 122 -9.50 16.14 1.66
C ALA A 122 -8.47 16.19 0.53
N GLN A 123 -7.72 15.10 0.36
CA GLN A 123 -6.73 14.95 -0.69
C GLN A 123 -6.66 13.48 -1.12
N CYS A 124 -6.61 13.24 -2.43
CA CYS A 124 -6.46 11.91 -3.00
C CYS A 124 -5.24 11.87 -3.91
N VAL A 125 -4.27 11.01 -3.60
CA VAL A 125 -3.14 10.71 -4.48
C VAL A 125 -3.36 9.33 -5.06
N PHE A 126 -3.45 9.22 -6.38
CA PHE A 126 -3.70 7.96 -7.06
C PHE A 126 -2.40 7.38 -7.63
N THR A 127 -2.21 6.07 -7.51
CA THR A 127 -1.10 5.36 -8.15
C THR A 127 -1.51 3.95 -8.56
N LYS A 128 -0.64 3.30 -9.35
CA LYS A 128 -0.76 1.89 -9.72
C LYS A 128 0.45 1.12 -9.21
N TYR A 129 0.23 -0.09 -8.73
CA TYR A 129 1.26 -1.02 -8.29
C TYR A 129 2.27 -1.28 -9.41
N GLU A 130 1.81 -1.38 -10.65
CA GLU A 130 2.66 -1.62 -11.81
C GLU A 130 3.62 -0.45 -12.08
N LEU A 131 3.18 0.80 -11.83
CA LEU A 131 4.04 1.99 -11.95
C LEU A 131 5.13 2.02 -10.87
N LEU A 132 4.80 1.56 -9.66
CA LEU A 132 5.78 1.39 -8.58
C LEU A 132 6.86 0.36 -8.93
N HIS A 133 6.64 -0.52 -9.91
CA HIS A 133 7.66 -1.46 -10.40
C HIS A 133 8.38 -0.94 -11.64
N SER A 134 7.66 -0.39 -12.62
CA SER A 134 8.25 0.02 -13.88
C SER A 134 9.00 1.36 -13.79
N CYS A 135 8.53 2.26 -12.93
CA CYS A 135 9.07 3.62 -12.78
C CYS A 135 9.09 4.02 -11.29
N PRO A 136 9.76 3.25 -10.40
CA PRO A 136 9.64 3.37 -8.95
C PRO A 136 10.02 4.76 -8.43
N VAL A 137 11.17 5.29 -8.86
CA VAL A 137 11.69 6.59 -8.41
C VAL A 137 10.73 7.72 -8.78
N GLN A 138 10.34 7.80 -10.06
CA GLN A 138 9.40 8.82 -10.53
C GLN A 138 8.06 8.75 -9.79
N THR A 139 7.48 7.54 -9.70
CA THR A 139 6.17 7.33 -9.07
C THR A 139 6.18 7.75 -7.60
N LEU A 140 7.23 7.39 -6.86
CA LEU A 140 7.36 7.79 -5.46
C LEU A 140 7.58 9.30 -5.30
N ARG A 141 8.38 9.92 -6.17
CA ARG A 141 8.59 11.38 -6.15
C ARG A 141 7.29 12.14 -6.40
N GLU A 142 6.47 11.68 -7.34
CA GLU A 142 5.16 12.26 -7.61
C GLU A 142 4.23 12.11 -6.40
N ILE A 143 4.17 10.92 -5.78
CA ILE A 143 3.37 10.70 -4.57
C ILE A 143 3.79 11.65 -3.45
N ILE A 144 5.10 11.76 -3.17
CA ILE A 144 5.58 12.62 -2.09
C ILE A 144 5.34 14.09 -2.41
N LYS A 145 5.59 14.53 -3.65
CA LYS A 145 5.30 15.89 -4.09
C LYS A 145 3.83 16.25 -3.89
N GLU A 146 2.91 15.37 -4.24
CA GLU A 146 1.49 15.60 -3.97
C GLU A 146 1.22 15.72 -2.47
N LEU A 147 1.79 14.83 -1.64
CA LEU A 147 1.58 14.84 -0.19
C LEU A 147 2.18 16.07 0.53
N THR A 148 3.34 16.56 0.08
CA THR A 148 4.13 17.56 0.81
C THR A 148 4.24 18.91 0.11
N GLY A 149 4.03 18.96 -1.21
CA GLY A 149 4.37 20.10 -2.07
C GLY A 149 5.83 20.14 -2.50
N GLU A 150 6.67 19.19 -2.06
CA GLU A 150 8.11 19.21 -2.25
C GLU A 150 8.62 18.02 -3.07
N TRP A 151 9.61 18.25 -3.91
CA TRP A 151 10.29 17.18 -4.63
C TRP A 151 11.36 16.52 -3.75
N LEU A 152 11.32 15.20 -3.68
CA LEU A 152 12.46 14.43 -3.16
C LEU A 152 13.57 14.29 -4.21
N SER A 153 14.79 14.10 -3.73
CA SER A 153 15.93 13.75 -4.56
C SER A 153 15.88 12.27 -4.97
N ASP A 154 16.45 11.97 -6.13
CA ASP A 154 16.55 10.58 -6.61
C ASP A 154 17.35 9.69 -5.65
N PRO A 155 18.53 10.10 -5.12
CA PRO A 155 19.30 9.25 -4.20
C PRO A 155 18.53 8.84 -2.94
N ARG A 156 17.74 9.76 -2.36
CA ARG A 156 16.92 9.44 -1.18
C ARG A 156 15.81 8.45 -1.51
N THR A 157 15.26 8.55 -2.72
CA THR A 157 14.20 7.66 -3.19
C THR A 157 14.76 6.26 -3.48
N GLU A 158 15.93 6.18 -4.11
CA GLU A 158 16.65 4.95 -4.38
C GLU A 158 17.07 4.23 -3.09
N GLU A 159 17.57 4.96 -2.09
CA GLU A 159 17.92 4.40 -0.79
C GLU A 159 16.70 3.76 -0.10
N ALA A 160 15.54 4.43 -0.12
CA ALA A 160 14.31 3.87 0.42
C ALA A 160 13.84 2.63 -0.35
N LEU A 161 13.95 2.63 -1.68
CA LEU A 161 13.63 1.47 -2.52
C LEU A 161 14.52 0.28 -2.21
N GLU A 162 15.82 0.51 -2.07
CA GLU A 162 16.78 -0.54 -1.70
C GLU A 162 16.44 -1.12 -0.33
N ARG A 163 16.26 -0.30 0.70
CA ARG A 163 15.89 -0.77 2.05
C ARG A 163 14.59 -1.56 2.07
N GLN A 164 13.61 -1.13 1.27
CA GLN A 164 12.29 -1.77 1.19
C GLN A 164 12.17 -2.75 0.01
N SER A 165 13.29 -3.24 -0.55
CA SER A 165 13.27 -4.28 -1.57
C SER A 165 12.63 -5.56 -1.04
N PHE A 166 12.08 -6.40 -1.92
CA PHE A 166 11.43 -7.65 -1.48
C PHE A 166 12.43 -8.60 -0.81
N GLU A 167 13.68 -8.56 -1.25
CA GLU A 167 14.81 -9.29 -0.71
C GLU A 167 15.11 -8.85 0.73
N ASN A 168 15.26 -7.55 0.94
CA ASN A 168 15.56 -6.96 2.25
C ASN A 168 14.37 -7.05 3.21
N MET A 169 13.14 -6.86 2.71
CA MET A 169 11.96 -7.12 3.53
C MET A 169 11.92 -8.59 3.95
N ALA A 170 12.13 -9.53 3.04
CA ALA A 170 12.07 -10.96 3.38
C ALA A 170 13.17 -11.42 4.35
N SER A 171 14.35 -10.79 4.35
CA SER A 171 15.43 -11.10 5.29
C SER A 171 15.11 -10.64 6.71
N GLN A 172 14.55 -9.43 6.88
CA GLN A 172 14.13 -8.87 8.19
C GLN A 172 13.20 -9.80 8.98
N TYR A 173 12.48 -10.68 8.29
CA TYR A 173 11.54 -11.61 8.90
C TYR A 173 12.14 -12.99 9.22
N LYS A 174 13.25 -13.38 8.60
CA LYS A 174 13.93 -14.65 8.96
C LYS A 174 14.50 -14.60 10.38
N ASP A 175 14.80 -13.40 10.87
CA ASP A 175 15.47 -13.17 12.15
C ASP A 175 14.49 -12.93 13.34
N GLY A 176 13.19 -13.26 13.18
CA GLY A 176 12.23 -13.26 14.30
C GLY A 176 10.85 -12.67 14.01
N GLY A 177 10.57 -12.22 12.79
CA GLY A 177 9.25 -11.67 12.42
C GLY A 177 8.44 -12.62 11.53
N HIS A 178 7.17 -12.84 11.81
CA HIS A 178 6.30 -13.62 10.92
C HIS A 178 6.14 -12.93 9.55
N PHE A 179 6.83 -13.43 8.52
CA PHE A 179 6.43 -13.17 7.13
C PHE A 179 6.07 -14.46 6.43
N MET A 180 4.89 -14.44 5.83
CA MET A 180 4.49 -15.46 4.89
C MET A 180 5.34 -15.36 3.62
N ARG A 181 6.42 -16.14 3.59
CA ARG A 181 6.97 -16.69 2.34
C ARG A 181 6.77 -18.20 2.38
N LYS A 182 6.05 -18.72 1.38
CA LYS A 182 6.42 -19.93 0.60
C LYS A 182 5.39 -20.13 -0.53
N GLY A 183 5.93 -20.16 -1.74
CA GLY A 183 5.29 -20.10 -3.04
C GLY A 183 6.34 -19.52 -3.98
#